data_AF-A0A6C0BMB4-F1
#
_entry.id   AF-A0A6C0BMB4-F1
#
_cell.length_a   1.000
_cell.length_b   1.000
_cell.length_c   1.000
_cell.angle_alpha   90.00
_cell.angle_beta   90.00
_cell.angle_gamma   90.00
#
_symmetry.space_group_name_H-M   'P 1'
#
loop_
_entity.id
_entity.type
_entity.pdbx_description
1 polymer ?
#
loop_
_entity_poly.entity_id
_entity_poly.type
_entity_poly.pdbx_seq_one_letter_code
_entity_poly.pdbx_strand_id
1 'polypeptide(L)'
;MTDLSIQDPAINPIEEDKPKKKIKNPEKSIRSFLEDLQLPDDVKNEAESIYSRLHISQRKRKKRLLVVYYCLYNAYKVLGLSYVPNLLADMVGIDRKDISKAISSCFPLQSGYYPPQVQRNPRDFIPQCIEVLNLDLMLADEVIDLYNQVMKSEKSRLLAEKAPQSVAAGMIMYFSSTRGFIVDKEQFSKLIGVSEFTLDTITKLIIHVHNT
;
A
#
# COMPACT_ATOMS: atom_id res chain seq x y z
N MET A 1 74.92 -33.91 22.26
CA MET A 1 75.09 -32.48 21.93
C MET A 1 74.16 -32.21 20.77
N THR A 2 72.97 -31.72 21.07
CA THR A 2 71.85 -31.58 20.14
C THR A 2 71.60 -30.08 20.00
N ASP A 3 71.92 -29.54 18.82
CA ASP A 3 71.67 -28.14 18.47
C ASP A 3 70.16 -27.91 18.30
N LEU A 4 69.61 -27.01 19.10
CA LEU A 4 68.26 -26.46 18.97
C LEU A 4 68.38 -25.09 18.29
N SER A 5 68.10 -25.06 16.99
CA SER A 5 67.93 -23.82 16.23
C SER A 5 66.57 -23.20 16.55
N ILE A 6 66.61 -21.99 17.12
CA ILE A 6 65.46 -21.12 17.37
C ILE A 6 65.13 -20.43 16.03
N GLN A 7 63.91 -20.64 15.51
CA GLN A 7 63.35 -19.85 14.42
C GLN A 7 62.52 -18.70 14.99
N ASP A 8 62.92 -17.48 14.67
CA ASP A 8 62.19 -16.25 14.98
C ASP A 8 60.85 -16.18 14.23
N PRO A 9 59.73 -15.83 14.88
CA PRO A 9 58.48 -15.56 14.18
C PRO A 9 58.49 -14.17 13.55
N ALA A 10 58.24 -14.12 12.24
CA ALA A 10 58.10 -12.91 11.46
C ALA A 10 57.00 -11.97 12.00
N ILE A 11 57.40 -10.73 12.31
CA ILE A 11 56.49 -9.63 12.66
C ILE A 11 55.83 -9.14 11.36
N ASN A 12 54.52 -9.36 11.22
CA ASN A 12 53.74 -8.79 10.12
C ASN A 12 53.59 -7.27 10.32
N PRO A 13 53.74 -6.46 9.25
CA PRO A 13 53.58 -5.01 9.34
C PRO A 13 52.13 -4.63 9.61
N ILE A 14 51.97 -3.66 10.52
CA ILE A 14 50.71 -3.03 10.90
C ILE A 14 50.14 -2.32 9.66
N GLU A 15 49.01 -2.81 9.15
CA GLU A 15 48.27 -2.20 8.05
C GLU A 15 47.79 -0.79 8.44
N GLU A 16 48.21 0.22 7.67
CA GLU A 16 47.82 1.61 7.84
C GLU A 16 46.29 1.80 7.70
N ASP A 17 45.71 2.47 8.70
CA ASP A 17 44.30 2.82 8.81
C ASP A 17 43.88 3.74 7.65
N LYS A 18 43.22 3.16 6.65
CA LYS A 18 42.67 3.90 5.50
C LYS A 18 41.64 4.93 6.01
N PRO A 19 41.66 6.18 5.49
CA PRO A 19 40.74 7.21 5.95
C PRO A 19 39.27 6.78 5.72
N LYS A 20 38.53 6.63 6.82
CA LYS A 20 37.08 6.37 6.82
C LYS A 20 36.39 7.45 5.98
N LYS A 21 35.88 7.05 4.81
CA LYS A 21 35.02 7.89 3.95
C LYS A 21 33.92 8.52 4.80
N LYS A 22 33.90 9.86 4.90
CA LYS A 22 32.82 10.63 5.52
C LYS A 22 31.49 10.16 4.94
N ILE A 23 30.68 9.49 5.77
CA ILE A 23 29.32 9.08 5.45
C ILE A 23 28.51 10.37 5.32
N LYS A 24 28.21 10.80 4.08
CA LYS A 24 27.16 11.81 3.83
C LYS A 24 25.89 11.34 4.56
N ASN A 25 25.36 12.21 5.43
CA ASN A 25 24.16 11.95 6.20
C ASN A 25 23.06 11.40 5.28
N PRO A 26 22.42 10.27 5.62
CA PRO A 26 21.21 9.88 4.91
C PRO A 26 20.18 11.00 5.02
N GLU A 27 19.46 11.26 3.93
CA GLU A 27 18.38 12.23 3.93
C GLU A 27 17.40 11.89 5.05
N LYS A 28 17.32 12.80 6.03
CA LYS A 28 16.53 12.61 7.25
C LYS A 28 15.03 12.81 7.03
N SER A 29 14.62 13.15 5.81
CA SER A 29 13.26 13.56 5.49
C SER A 29 12.83 13.06 4.11
N ILE A 30 11.55 12.75 3.96
CA ILE A 30 10.89 12.51 2.68
C ILE A 30 10.00 13.69 2.27
N ARG A 31 9.90 14.74 3.10
CA ARG A 31 8.99 15.87 2.90
C ARG A 31 9.08 16.49 1.52
N SER A 32 10.29 16.78 1.04
CA SER A 32 10.47 17.41 -0.27
C SER A 32 9.88 16.57 -1.41
N PHE A 33 9.95 15.25 -1.31
CA PHE A 33 9.32 14.34 -2.28
C PHE A 33 7.80 14.33 -2.15
N LEU A 34 7.28 14.44 -0.92
CA LEU A 34 5.85 14.46 -0.67
C LEU A 34 5.18 15.75 -1.15
N GLU A 35 5.89 16.87 -1.17
CA GLU A 35 5.32 18.14 -1.66
C GLU A 35 4.93 18.09 -3.15
N ASP A 36 5.68 17.34 -3.94
CA ASP A 36 5.39 17.14 -5.37
C ASP A 36 4.15 16.26 -5.61
N LEU A 37 3.64 15.58 -4.57
CA LEU A 37 2.46 14.74 -4.67
C LEU A 37 1.18 15.51 -4.34
N GLN A 38 0.14 15.27 -5.14
CA GLN A 38 -1.21 15.78 -4.90
C GLN A 38 -1.92 14.92 -3.84
N LEU A 39 -1.51 15.10 -2.58
CA LEU A 39 -2.05 14.39 -1.42
C LEU A 39 -2.47 15.38 -0.33
N PRO A 40 -3.42 15.04 0.55
CA PRO A 40 -3.75 15.86 1.71
C PRO A 40 -2.53 16.07 2.62
N ASP A 41 -2.40 17.27 3.17
CA ASP A 41 -1.26 17.60 4.04
C ASP A 41 -1.18 16.72 5.28
N ASP A 42 -2.31 16.30 5.84
CA ASP A 42 -2.36 15.39 6.98
C ASP A 42 -1.71 14.03 6.64
N VAL A 43 -1.97 13.51 5.44
CA VAL A 43 -1.33 12.27 4.95
C VAL A 43 0.17 12.48 4.78
N LYS A 44 0.60 13.61 4.22
CA LYS A 44 2.02 13.94 4.03
C LYS A 44 2.73 14.07 5.39
N ASN A 45 2.10 14.74 6.35
CA ASN A 45 2.61 14.95 7.70
C ASN A 45 2.77 13.62 8.44
N GLU A 46 1.76 12.76 8.40
CA GLU A 46 1.82 11.45 9.06
C GLU A 46 2.85 10.53 8.38
N ALA A 47 2.97 10.56 7.05
CA ALA A 47 3.99 9.79 6.35
C ALA A 47 5.42 10.20 6.71
N GLU A 48 5.69 11.51 6.82
CA GLU A 48 6.99 12.03 7.29
C GLU A 48 7.27 11.63 8.75
N SER A 49 6.23 11.68 9.60
CA SER A 49 6.30 11.23 10.99
C SER A 49 6.63 9.74 11.10
N ILE A 50 6.02 8.89 10.27
CA ILE A 50 6.34 7.45 10.18
C ILE A 50 7.77 7.26 9.68
N TYR A 51 8.16 7.94 8.61
CA TYR A 51 9.51 7.83 8.04
C TYR A 51 10.60 8.14 9.08
N SER A 52 10.41 9.19 9.87
CA SER A 52 11.31 9.60 10.94
C SER A 52 11.47 8.52 12.03
N ARG A 53 10.39 7.77 12.30
CA ARG A 53 10.37 6.65 13.28
C ARG A 53 11.02 5.38 12.77
N LEU A 54 11.14 5.20 11.44
CA LEU A 54 11.72 3.97 10.88
C LEU A 54 13.23 3.86 11.11
N HIS A 55 13.94 4.97 11.34
CA HIS A 55 15.40 5.01 11.48
C HIS A 55 16.17 4.38 10.29
N ILE A 56 15.57 4.36 9.09
CA ILE A 56 16.13 3.72 7.91
C ILE A 56 16.94 4.72 7.08
N SER A 57 18.17 4.35 6.74
CA SER A 57 19.01 5.04 5.75
C SER A 57 18.93 4.32 4.40
N GLN A 58 18.27 4.91 3.39
CA GLN A 58 18.25 4.36 2.03
C GLN A 58 18.93 5.29 1.02
N ARG A 59 20.08 4.87 0.50
CA ARG A 59 20.80 5.59 -0.58
C ARG A 59 20.30 5.24 -1.98
N LYS A 60 19.75 4.05 -2.19
CA LYS A 60 19.31 3.60 -3.52
C LYS A 60 17.90 4.13 -3.80
N ARG A 61 17.73 4.91 -4.87
CA ARG A 61 16.44 5.51 -5.28
C ARG A 61 15.28 4.52 -5.24
N LYS A 62 15.41 3.35 -5.88
CA LYS A 62 14.35 2.34 -5.89
C LYS A 62 13.93 1.90 -4.49
N LYS A 63 14.88 1.65 -3.58
CA LYS A 63 14.56 1.28 -2.18
C LYS A 63 13.90 2.43 -1.43
N ARG A 64 14.36 3.67 -1.65
CA ARG A 64 13.76 4.85 -1.05
C ARG A 64 12.28 4.99 -1.44
N LEU A 65 11.94 4.80 -2.72
CA LEU A 65 10.54 4.85 -3.17
C LEU A 65 9.66 3.78 -2.50
N LEU A 66 10.18 2.56 -2.29
CA LEU A 66 9.45 1.53 -1.55
C LEU A 66 9.19 1.93 -0.09
N VAL A 67 10.15 2.59 0.56
CA VAL A 67 9.97 3.11 1.93
C VAL A 67 8.98 4.27 1.95
N VAL A 68 9.02 5.18 0.97
CA VAL A 68 8.04 6.27 0.86
C VAL A 68 6.63 5.70 0.69
N TYR A 69 6.46 4.73 -0.22
CA TYR A 69 5.19 4.03 -0.38
C TYR A 69 4.72 3.40 0.93
N TYR A 70 5.62 2.70 1.65
CA TYR A 70 5.31 2.12 2.95
C TYR A 70 4.83 3.16 3.97
N CYS A 71 5.47 4.33 4.02
CA CYS A 71 5.10 5.40 4.95
C CYS A 71 3.71 5.96 4.61
N LEU A 72 3.45 6.25 3.33
CA LEU A 72 2.14 6.71 2.87
C LEU A 72 1.04 5.65 3.11
N TYR A 73 1.30 4.40 2.74
CA TYR A 73 0.41 3.25 2.97
C TYR A 73 -0.04 3.18 4.43
N ASN A 74 0.89 3.38 5.37
CA ASN A 74 0.58 3.34 6.80
C ASN A 74 -0.01 4.66 7.33
N ALA A 75 0.32 5.81 6.75
CA ALA A 75 -0.29 7.09 7.10
C ALA A 75 -1.81 7.06 6.86
N TYR A 76 -2.24 6.58 5.69
CA TYR A 76 -3.66 6.38 5.40
C TYR A 76 -4.34 5.45 6.42
N LYS A 77 -3.66 4.38 6.85
CA LYS A 77 -4.18 3.47 7.88
C LYS A 77 -4.33 4.18 9.22
N VAL A 78 -3.32 4.93 9.66
CA VAL A 78 -3.34 5.69 10.92
C VAL A 78 -4.49 6.70 10.92
N LEU A 79 -4.69 7.40 9.80
CA LEU A 79 -5.71 8.43 9.67
C LEU A 79 -7.13 7.89 9.44
N GLY A 80 -7.31 6.57 9.35
CA GLY A 80 -8.64 6.03 9.07
C GLY A 80 -9.14 6.33 7.65
N LEU A 81 -8.25 6.73 6.74
CA LEU A 81 -8.58 7.04 5.33
C LEU A 81 -8.40 5.83 4.41
N SER A 82 -9.31 5.68 3.44
CA SER A 82 -9.22 4.65 2.39
C SER A 82 -8.31 5.10 1.25
N TYR A 83 -7.61 4.15 0.64
CA TYR A 83 -6.82 4.37 -0.56
C TYR A 83 -6.80 3.13 -1.44
N VAL A 84 -6.68 3.32 -2.75
CA VAL A 84 -6.40 2.26 -3.71
C VAL A 84 -4.88 2.05 -3.75
N PRO A 85 -4.36 0.88 -3.33
CA PRO A 85 -2.91 0.63 -3.26
C PRO A 85 -2.18 0.84 -4.58
N ASN A 86 -2.84 0.54 -5.71
CA ASN A 86 -2.26 0.69 -7.05
C ASN A 86 -2.13 2.15 -7.47
N LEU A 87 -3.13 2.98 -7.18
CA LEU A 87 -3.04 4.42 -7.46
C LEU A 87 -1.95 5.07 -6.62
N LEU A 88 -1.84 4.68 -5.35
CA LEU A 88 -0.74 5.13 -4.49
C LEU A 88 0.63 4.70 -5.02
N ALA A 89 0.73 3.50 -5.59
CA ALA A 89 1.96 2.99 -6.18
C ALA A 89 2.35 3.79 -7.44
N ASP A 90 1.36 4.06 -8.30
CA ASP A 90 1.51 4.85 -9.51
C ASP A 90 1.95 6.30 -9.15
N MET A 91 1.35 6.92 -8.11
CA MET A 91 1.74 8.25 -7.60
C MET A 91 3.18 8.31 -7.08
N VAL A 92 3.63 7.28 -6.36
CA VAL A 92 5.02 7.23 -5.84
C VAL A 92 6.02 6.84 -6.93
N GLY A 93 5.55 6.26 -8.04
CA GLY A 93 6.39 5.77 -9.13
C GLY A 93 7.04 4.42 -8.83
N ILE A 94 6.32 3.50 -8.18
CA ILE A 94 6.75 2.10 -8.01
C ILE A 94 5.87 1.17 -8.86
N ASP A 95 6.46 0.06 -9.33
CA ASP A 95 5.69 -0.96 -10.04
C ASP A 95 4.66 -1.63 -9.11
N ARG A 96 3.46 -1.92 -9.61
CA ARG A 96 2.40 -2.62 -8.86
C ARG A 96 2.87 -3.97 -8.28
N LYS A 97 3.73 -4.69 -9.02
CA LYS A 97 4.35 -5.95 -8.56
C LYS A 97 5.28 -5.77 -7.34
N ASP A 98 5.78 -4.56 -7.12
CA ASP A 98 6.65 -4.22 -5.99
C ASP A 98 5.85 -3.75 -4.74
N ILE A 99 4.51 -3.65 -4.79
CA ILE A 99 3.67 -3.24 -3.65
C ILE A 99 3.87 -4.17 -2.44
N SER A 100 3.74 -5.49 -2.63
CA SER A 100 3.94 -6.47 -1.54
C SER A 100 5.35 -6.40 -0.96
N LYS A 101 6.32 -6.09 -1.82
CA LYS A 101 7.71 -5.88 -1.41
C LYS A 101 7.88 -4.59 -0.62
N ALA A 102 7.18 -3.52 -0.99
CA ALA A 102 7.18 -2.26 -0.26
C ALA A 102 6.56 -2.44 1.15
N ILE A 103 5.41 -3.12 1.23
CA ILE A 103 4.73 -3.40 2.50
C ILE A 103 5.60 -4.24 3.45
N SER A 104 6.34 -5.21 2.90
CA SER A 104 7.28 -6.05 3.67
C SER A 104 8.67 -5.43 3.86
N SER A 105 8.98 -4.29 3.24
CA SER A 105 10.34 -3.71 3.25
C SER A 105 10.78 -3.19 4.62
N CYS A 106 9.82 -2.84 5.47
CA CYS A 106 10.06 -2.28 6.79
C CYS A 106 9.49 -3.21 7.85
N PHE A 107 10.27 -4.24 8.20
CA PHE A 107 9.88 -5.19 9.24
C PHE A 107 9.89 -4.50 10.61
N PRO A 108 8.82 -4.62 11.42
CA PRO A 108 8.74 -4.00 12.74
C PRO A 108 9.93 -4.35 13.66
N LEU A 109 10.44 -5.57 13.56
CA LEU A 109 11.62 -6.03 14.30
C LEU A 109 12.90 -5.24 13.98
N GLN A 110 12.99 -4.67 12.78
CA GLN A 110 14.15 -3.90 12.31
C GLN A 110 13.93 -2.39 12.46
N SER A 111 12.70 -1.90 12.30
CA SER A 111 12.38 -0.48 12.35
C SER A 111 11.86 0.01 13.71
N GLY A 112 11.44 -0.89 14.60
CA GLY A 112 10.75 -0.55 15.85
C GLY A 112 9.33 -0.01 15.66
N TYR A 113 8.88 0.17 14.40
CA TYR A 113 7.56 0.70 14.07
C TYR A 113 6.56 -0.43 13.82
N TYR A 114 5.49 -0.42 14.60
CA TYR A 114 4.37 -1.34 14.45
C TYR A 114 3.18 -0.59 13.87
N PRO A 115 2.83 -0.82 12.59
CA PRO A 115 1.68 -0.16 11.99
C PRO A 115 0.37 -0.64 12.64
N PRO A 116 -0.67 0.21 12.69
CA PRO A 116 -1.96 -0.19 13.21
C PRO A 116 -2.57 -1.32 12.39
N GLN A 117 -3.19 -2.29 13.07
CA GLN A 117 -3.94 -3.37 12.46
C GLN A 117 -5.37 -2.88 12.17
N VAL A 118 -5.53 -2.19 11.05
CA VAL A 118 -6.84 -1.68 10.60
C VAL A 118 -7.45 -2.71 9.66
N GLN A 119 -8.58 -3.28 10.05
CA GLN A 119 -9.44 -4.03 9.13
C GLN A 119 -10.33 -3.06 8.38
N ARG A 120 -10.28 -3.11 7.04
CA ARG A 120 -11.16 -2.32 6.17
C ARG A 120 -12.27 -3.21 5.63
N ASN A 121 -13.47 -2.66 5.62
CA ASN A 121 -14.63 -3.32 5.03
C ASN A 121 -14.84 -2.83 3.58
N PRO A 122 -15.64 -3.52 2.75
CA PRO A 122 -15.90 -3.07 1.37
C PRO A 122 -16.51 -1.66 1.30
N ARG A 123 -17.36 -1.29 2.26
CA ARG A 123 -18.00 0.04 2.30
C ARG A 123 -16.97 1.17 2.34
N ASP A 124 -15.86 0.98 3.05
CA ASP A 124 -14.80 1.99 3.17
C ASP A 124 -14.17 2.35 1.81
N PHE A 125 -14.21 1.46 0.82
CA PHE A 125 -13.60 1.67 -0.50
C PHE A 125 -14.56 2.29 -1.54
N ILE A 126 -15.87 2.28 -1.28
CA ILE A 126 -16.88 2.72 -2.26
C ILE A 126 -16.66 4.19 -2.69
N PRO A 127 -16.53 5.18 -1.79
CA PRO A 127 -16.39 6.58 -2.21
C PRO A 127 -15.18 6.81 -3.11
N GLN A 128 -14.08 6.13 -2.80
CA GLN A 128 -12.87 6.25 -3.60
C GLN A 128 -13.01 5.59 -4.97
N CYS A 129 -13.65 4.43 -5.07
CA CYS A 129 -13.89 3.81 -6.36
C CYS A 129 -14.78 4.68 -7.26
N ILE A 130 -15.78 5.37 -6.69
CA ILE A 130 -16.63 6.35 -7.39
C ILE A 130 -15.79 7.55 -7.88
N GLU A 131 -14.97 8.12 -7.01
CA GLU A 131 -14.07 9.24 -7.35
C GLU A 131 -13.10 8.86 -8.49
N VAL A 132 -12.51 7.67 -8.43
CA VAL A 132 -11.57 7.15 -9.45
C VAL A 132 -12.24 6.95 -10.81
N LEU A 133 -13.54 6.67 -10.83
CA LEU A 133 -14.34 6.59 -12.04
C LEU A 133 -14.84 7.97 -12.53
N ASN A 134 -14.51 9.06 -11.82
CA ASN A 134 -15.05 10.41 -12.04
C ASN A 134 -16.59 10.42 -12.07
N LEU A 135 -17.21 9.61 -11.20
CA LEU A 135 -18.65 9.58 -11.02
C LEU A 135 -19.07 10.58 -9.92
N ASP A 136 -20.35 10.93 -9.90
CA ASP A 136 -20.90 11.80 -8.86
C ASP A 136 -20.76 11.15 -7.47
N LEU A 137 -20.13 11.86 -6.54
CA LEU A 137 -19.93 11.41 -5.16
C LEU A 137 -21.26 11.14 -4.43
N MET A 138 -22.37 11.75 -4.86
CA MET A 138 -23.70 11.44 -4.33
C MET A 138 -24.10 9.97 -4.56
N LEU A 139 -23.54 9.33 -5.61
CA LEU A 139 -23.75 7.89 -5.85
C LEU A 139 -23.08 7.02 -4.79
N ALA A 140 -22.06 7.53 -4.09
CA ALA A 140 -21.38 6.75 -3.05
C ALA A 140 -22.37 6.34 -1.96
N ASP A 141 -23.24 7.25 -1.51
CA ASP A 141 -24.25 6.96 -0.49
C ASP A 141 -25.26 5.92 -0.97
N GLU A 142 -25.73 6.02 -2.22
CA GLU A 142 -26.64 5.02 -2.80
C GLU A 142 -26.01 3.63 -2.92
N VAL A 143 -24.74 3.55 -3.33
CA VAL A 143 -24.01 2.27 -3.41
C VAL A 143 -23.72 1.72 -2.01
N ILE A 144 -23.48 2.59 -1.01
CA ILE A 144 -23.34 2.21 0.39
C ILE A 144 -24.67 1.65 0.93
N ASP A 145 -25.80 2.26 0.58
CA ASP A 145 -27.12 1.75 0.96
C ASP A 145 -27.40 0.39 0.34
N LEU A 146 -27.05 0.19 -0.95
CA LEU A 146 -27.10 -1.12 -1.57
C LEU A 146 -26.21 -2.12 -0.83
N TYR A 147 -24.96 -1.75 -0.53
CA TYR A 147 -24.06 -2.60 0.26
C TYR A 147 -24.71 -3.01 1.59
N ASN A 148 -25.28 -2.06 2.32
CA ASN A 148 -25.95 -2.33 3.60
C ASN A 148 -27.15 -3.28 3.44
N GLN A 149 -27.87 -3.22 2.32
CA GLN A 149 -28.95 -4.16 2.00
C GLN A 149 -28.39 -5.57 1.73
N VAL A 150 -27.36 -5.69 0.88
CA VAL A 150 -26.74 -6.99 0.57
C VAL A 150 -26.15 -7.66 1.81
N MET A 151 -25.53 -6.87 2.71
CA MET A 151 -24.92 -7.41 3.93
C MET A 151 -25.94 -7.89 4.97
N LYS A 152 -27.23 -7.54 4.85
CA LYS A 152 -28.30 -8.08 5.71
C LYS A 152 -28.69 -9.52 5.34
N SER A 153 -28.38 -9.97 4.14
CA SER A 153 -28.65 -11.35 3.71
C SER A 153 -27.78 -12.35 4.48
N GLU A 154 -28.33 -13.51 4.84
CA GLU A 154 -27.58 -14.61 5.46
C GLU A 154 -26.44 -15.13 4.56
N LYS A 155 -26.57 -14.93 3.24
CA LYS A 155 -25.55 -15.31 2.25
C LYS A 155 -24.40 -14.32 2.15
N SER A 156 -24.44 -13.18 2.86
CA SER A 156 -23.38 -12.16 2.87
C SER A 156 -22.01 -12.72 3.28
N ARG A 157 -21.97 -13.83 4.04
CA ARG A 157 -20.75 -14.58 4.36
C ARG A 157 -19.92 -14.98 3.13
N LEU A 158 -20.56 -15.20 1.97
CA LEU A 158 -19.86 -15.53 0.72
C LEU A 158 -18.99 -14.36 0.22
N LEU A 159 -19.33 -13.13 0.60
CA LEU A 159 -18.58 -11.92 0.29
C LEU A 159 -17.48 -11.65 1.32
N ALA A 160 -17.61 -12.14 2.56
CA ALA A 160 -16.64 -11.92 3.63
C ALA A 160 -15.27 -12.56 3.34
N GLU A 161 -15.23 -13.63 2.53
CA GLU A 161 -13.98 -14.28 2.10
C GLU A 161 -13.28 -13.55 0.94
N LYS A 162 -13.90 -12.52 0.38
CA LYS A 162 -13.39 -11.80 -0.79
C LYS A 162 -12.65 -10.54 -0.35
N ALA A 163 -11.68 -10.12 -1.17
CA ALA A 163 -10.94 -8.90 -0.89
C ALA A 163 -11.92 -7.70 -0.86
N PRO A 164 -11.89 -6.86 0.21
CA PRO A 164 -12.86 -5.78 0.39
C PRO A 164 -12.98 -4.84 -0.81
N GLN A 165 -11.85 -4.45 -1.40
CA GLN A 165 -11.78 -3.62 -2.60
C GLN A 165 -12.46 -4.26 -3.83
N SER A 166 -12.36 -5.59 -3.99
CA SER A 166 -13.01 -6.31 -5.08
C SER A 166 -14.52 -6.35 -4.89
N VAL A 167 -14.99 -6.50 -3.64
CA VAL A 167 -16.41 -6.43 -3.28
C VAL A 167 -16.96 -5.03 -3.55
N ALA A 168 -16.25 -3.98 -3.12
CA ALA A 168 -16.64 -2.59 -3.38
C ALA A 168 -16.80 -2.30 -4.88
N ALA A 169 -15.83 -2.73 -5.70
CA ALA A 169 -15.89 -2.57 -7.13
C ALA A 169 -17.04 -3.38 -7.77
N GLY A 170 -17.28 -4.60 -7.31
CA GLY A 170 -18.44 -5.39 -7.74
C GLY A 170 -19.77 -4.75 -7.36
N MET A 171 -19.86 -4.08 -6.21
CA MET A 171 -21.07 -3.33 -5.81
C MET A 171 -21.37 -2.21 -6.79
N ILE A 172 -20.35 -1.46 -7.22
CA ILE A 172 -20.49 -0.37 -8.19
C ILE A 172 -20.91 -0.93 -9.56
N MET A 173 -20.27 -2.02 -10.02
CA MET A 173 -20.66 -2.69 -11.27
C MET A 173 -22.11 -3.14 -11.23
N TYR A 174 -22.53 -3.79 -10.13
CA TYR A 174 -23.91 -4.22 -9.96
C TYR A 174 -24.88 -3.02 -9.95
N PHE A 175 -24.60 -2.01 -9.12
CA PHE A 175 -25.41 -0.81 -9.02
C PHE A 175 -25.58 -0.12 -10.39
N SER A 176 -24.49 0.04 -11.14
CA SER A 176 -24.51 0.63 -12.48
C SER A 176 -25.48 -0.08 -13.43
N SER A 177 -25.46 -1.43 -13.42
CA SER A 177 -26.36 -2.23 -14.24
C SER A 177 -27.84 -2.07 -13.85
N THR A 178 -28.15 -1.85 -12.56
CA THR A 178 -29.52 -1.65 -12.08
C THR A 178 -30.06 -0.24 -12.32
N ARG A 179 -29.18 0.77 -12.37
CA ARG A 179 -29.54 2.18 -12.59
C ARG A 179 -29.43 2.61 -14.05
N GLY A 180 -28.91 1.75 -14.93
CA GLY A 180 -28.85 1.99 -16.36
C GLY A 180 -27.72 2.94 -16.79
N PHE A 181 -26.65 3.06 -16.01
CA PHE A 181 -25.43 3.75 -16.44
C PHE A 181 -24.30 2.76 -16.71
N ILE A 182 -23.39 3.14 -17.59
CA ILE A 182 -22.32 2.26 -18.05
C ILE A 182 -21.03 2.64 -17.33
N VAL A 183 -20.43 1.66 -16.67
CA VAL A 183 -19.04 1.74 -16.18
C VAL A 183 -18.16 1.02 -17.20
N ASP A 184 -17.14 1.71 -17.70
CA ASP A 184 -16.10 1.06 -18.52
C ASP A 184 -15.35 0.06 -17.64
N LYS A 185 -15.64 -1.22 -17.85
CA LYS A 185 -15.11 -2.31 -17.05
C LYS A 185 -13.60 -2.45 -17.21
N GLU A 186 -13.06 -2.28 -18.42
CA GLU A 186 -11.63 -2.40 -18.69
C GLU A 186 -10.88 -1.30 -17.95
N GLN A 187 -11.31 -0.06 -18.11
CA GLN A 187 -10.75 1.09 -17.42
C GLN A 187 -10.86 0.92 -15.90
N PHE A 188 -12.02 0.51 -15.41
CA PHE A 188 -12.25 0.35 -13.98
C PHE A 188 -11.31 -0.71 -13.39
N SER A 189 -11.21 -1.87 -14.05
CA SER A 189 -10.34 -2.99 -13.67
C SER A 189 -8.87 -2.53 -13.52
N LYS A 190 -8.41 -1.70 -14.46
CA LYS A 190 -7.04 -1.19 -14.49
C LYS A 190 -6.76 -0.20 -13.37
N LEU A 191 -7.72 0.68 -13.06
CA LEU A 191 -7.57 1.71 -12.04
C LEU A 191 -7.53 1.13 -10.63
N ILE A 192 -8.45 0.23 -10.31
CA ILE A 192 -8.49 -0.44 -9.00
C ILE A 192 -7.46 -1.58 -8.90
N GLY A 193 -7.01 -2.10 -10.05
CA GLY A 193 -6.11 -3.25 -10.19
C GLY A 193 -6.72 -4.55 -9.71
N VAL A 194 -7.96 -4.79 -10.14
CA VAL A 194 -8.69 -6.06 -10.00
C VAL A 194 -8.98 -6.54 -11.42
N SER A 195 -8.76 -7.81 -11.74
CA SER A 195 -9.01 -8.31 -13.10
C SER A 195 -10.49 -8.23 -13.48
N GLU A 196 -10.79 -8.03 -14.76
CA GLU A 196 -12.17 -8.05 -15.26
C GLU A 196 -12.92 -9.34 -14.90
N PHE A 197 -12.23 -10.48 -14.99
CA PHE A 197 -12.80 -11.77 -14.58
C PHE A 197 -13.20 -11.78 -13.10
N THR A 198 -12.35 -11.23 -12.23
CA THR A 198 -12.67 -11.09 -10.80
C THR A 198 -13.85 -10.15 -10.61
N LEU A 199 -13.90 -9.02 -11.32
CA LEU A 199 -15.04 -8.10 -11.27
C LEU A 199 -16.34 -8.80 -11.67
N ASP A 200 -16.35 -9.52 -12.79
CA ASP A 200 -17.53 -10.26 -13.25
C ASP A 200 -17.97 -11.32 -12.23
N THR A 201 -17.00 -12.05 -11.67
CA THR A 201 -17.27 -13.09 -10.67
C THR A 201 -17.88 -12.51 -9.40
N ILE A 202 -17.30 -11.43 -8.87
CA ILE A 202 -17.80 -10.77 -7.65
C ILE A 202 -19.15 -10.11 -7.91
N THR A 203 -19.34 -9.46 -9.06
CA THR A 203 -20.63 -8.85 -9.44
C THR A 203 -21.74 -9.90 -9.50
N LYS A 204 -21.50 -11.04 -10.14
CA LYS A 204 -22.45 -12.17 -10.17
C LYS A 204 -22.75 -12.70 -8.76
N LEU A 205 -21.74 -12.78 -7.91
CA LEU A 205 -21.92 -13.21 -6.52
C LEU A 205 -22.79 -12.23 -5.73
N ILE A 206 -22.58 -10.93 -5.89
CA ILE A 206 -23.41 -9.89 -5.26
C ILE A 206 -24.85 -9.99 -5.74
N ILE A 207 -25.09 -10.15 -7.05
CA ILE A 207 -26.43 -10.37 -7.62
C ILE A 207 -27.09 -11.59 -6.97
N HIS A 208 -26.36 -12.69 -6.81
CA HIS A 208 -26.88 -13.89 -6.16
C HIS A 208 -27.25 -13.64 -4.69
N VAL A 209 -26.40 -12.93 -3.94
CA VAL A 209 -26.65 -12.62 -2.51
C VAL A 209 -27.83 -11.66 -2.36
N HIS A 210 -27.96 -10.65 -3.22
CA HIS A 210 -29.01 -9.63 -3.10
C HIS A 210 -30.40 -10.16 -3.46
N ASN A 211 -30.49 -11.01 -4.49
CA ASN A 211 -31.76 -11.51 -5.01
C ASN A 211 -32.24 -12.80 -4.34
N THR A 212 -31.66 -13.19 -3.20
CA THR A 212 -32.18 -14.31 -2.38
C THR A 212 -32.56 -13.80 -1.00
#